data_AF-A0A930E9G2-F1
#
_entry.id   AF-A0A930E9G2-F1
#
_cell.length_a   1.000
_cell.length_b   1.000
_cell.length_c   1.000
_cell.angle_alpha   90.00
_cell.angle_beta   90.00
_cell.angle_gamma   90.00
#
_symmetry.space_group_name_H-M   'P 1'
#
loop_
_entity.id
_entity.type
_entity.pdbx_description
1 polymer ?
#
loop_
_entity_poly.entity_id
_entity_poly.type
_entity_poly.pdbx_seq_one_letter_code
_entity_poly.pdbx_strand_id
1 'polypeptide(L)'
;MDIFFEVEKLIEYSIKNGLVEREDKLLVTNLVLECLELDTYREFSPSEEESIRKEIENVAYPSEILDNIVDWAAENRKMKETTATFKDLLNSKIMGQIVPRTSQVRREFWNEYENNGIDKSTEYFYGLSKKSNYIRTDRIAKNIQWNYENNYGS
;
A
#
# COMPACT_ATOMS: atom_id res chain seq x y z
N MET A 1 8.85 18.51 0.66
CA MET A 1 8.16 17.38 -0.01
C MET A 1 6.75 17.82 -0.36
N ASP A 2 6.29 17.55 -1.58
CA ASP A 2 4.89 17.80 -1.96
C ASP A 2 4.04 16.58 -1.54
N ILE A 3 3.29 16.73 -0.45
CA ILE A 3 2.46 15.65 0.09
C ILE A 3 1.37 15.21 -0.88
N PHE A 4 0.81 16.13 -1.67
CA PHE A 4 -0.26 15.78 -2.61
C PHE A 4 0.29 14.87 -3.71
N PHE A 5 1.53 15.11 -4.15
CA PHE A 5 2.21 14.27 -5.12
C PHE A 5 2.45 12.84 -4.59
N GLU A 6 2.82 12.69 -3.31
CA GLU A 6 2.95 11.36 -2.67
C GLU A 6 1.60 10.67 -2.50
N VAL A 7 0.54 11.41 -2.13
CA VAL A 7 -0.82 10.87 -2.05
C VAL A 7 -1.29 10.39 -3.43
N GLU A 8 -1.09 11.18 -4.48
CA GLU A 8 -1.47 10.81 -5.84
C GLU A 8 -0.67 9.59 -6.33
N LYS A 9 0.62 9.49 -6.00
CA LYS A 9 1.43 8.29 -6.23
C LYS A 9 0.83 7.05 -5.55
N LEU A 10 0.39 7.17 -4.29
CA LEU A 10 -0.24 6.07 -3.57
C LEU A 10 -1.56 5.62 -4.22
N ILE A 11 -2.36 6.58 -4.69
CA ILE A 11 -3.64 6.31 -5.34
C ILE A 11 -3.43 5.63 -6.70
N GLU A 12 -2.54 6.15 -7.54
CA GLU A 12 -2.21 5.51 -8.82
C GLU A 12 -1.54 4.13 -8.62
N TYR A 13 -0.72 3.96 -7.57
CA TYR A 13 -0.22 2.64 -7.16
C TYR A 13 -1.36 1.68 -6.83
N SER A 14 -2.34 2.14 -6.06
CA SER A 14 -3.47 1.32 -5.62
C SER A 14 -4.33 0.86 -6.80
N ILE A 15 -4.56 1.76 -7.76
CA ILE A 15 -5.30 1.46 -9.00
C ILE A 15 -4.51 0.48 -9.87
N LYS A 16 -3.24 0.74 -10.13
CA LYS A 16 -2.34 -0.17 -10.89
C LYS A 16 -2.38 -1.59 -10.34
N ASN A 17 -2.43 -1.72 -9.01
CA ASN A 17 -2.32 -3.00 -8.33
C ASN A 17 -3.65 -3.73 -8.12
N GLY A 18 -4.78 -3.12 -8.50
CA GLY A 18 -6.12 -3.67 -8.30
C GLY A 18 -6.59 -3.62 -6.85
N LEU A 19 -6.05 -2.71 -6.05
CA LEU A 19 -6.50 -2.49 -4.67
C LEU A 19 -7.72 -1.57 -4.62
N VAL A 20 -7.78 -0.62 -5.55
CA VAL A 20 -8.82 0.41 -5.69
C VAL A 20 -9.26 0.46 -7.15
N GLU A 21 -10.57 0.50 -7.39
CA GLU A 21 -11.12 0.69 -8.73
C GLU A 21 -10.97 2.15 -9.18
N ARG A 22 -10.86 2.38 -10.49
CA ARG A 22 -10.62 3.73 -11.05
C ARG A 22 -11.74 4.71 -10.68
N GLU A 23 -12.96 4.19 -10.60
CA GLU A 23 -14.19 4.91 -10.24
C GLU A 23 -14.17 5.40 -8.78
N ASP A 24 -13.49 4.66 -7.90
CA ASP A 24 -13.38 4.99 -6.48
C ASP A 24 -12.22 5.95 -6.17
N LYS A 25 -11.44 6.36 -7.18
CA LYS A 25 -10.27 7.24 -7.03
C LYS A 25 -10.57 8.44 -6.14
N LEU A 26 -11.62 9.21 -6.45
CA LEU A 26 -11.96 10.43 -5.71
C LEU A 26 -12.34 10.16 -4.26
N LEU A 27 -13.12 9.10 -4.02
CA LEU A 27 -13.53 8.70 -2.67
C LEU A 27 -12.31 8.31 -1.83
N VAL A 28 -11.45 7.44 -2.37
CA VAL A 28 -10.28 6.94 -1.66
C VAL A 28 -9.26 8.04 -1.41
N THR A 29 -9.03 8.95 -2.36
CA THR A 29 -8.19 10.13 -2.15
C THR A 29 -8.67 10.92 -0.93
N ASN A 30 -9.97 11.21 -0.83
CA ASN A 30 -10.52 11.94 0.32
C ASN A 30 -10.32 11.21 1.65
N LEU A 31 -10.52 9.89 1.68
CA LEU A 31 -10.29 9.08 2.88
C LEU A 31 -8.81 9.09 3.31
N VAL A 32 -7.88 9.07 2.36
CA VAL A 32 -6.44 9.20 2.64
C VAL A 32 -6.10 10.59 3.16
N LEU A 33 -6.67 11.65 2.57
CA LEU A 33 -6.49 13.03 3.05
C LEU A 33 -7.04 13.21 4.49
N GLU A 34 -8.18 12.62 4.80
CA GLU A 34 -8.74 12.60 6.16
C GLU A 34 -7.79 11.89 7.15
N CYS A 35 -7.11 10.83 6.72
CA CYS A 35 -6.10 10.18 7.56
C CYS A 35 -4.94 11.11 7.94
N LEU A 36 -4.65 12.11 7.10
CA LEU A 36 -3.57 13.10 7.24
C LEU A 36 -4.06 14.44 7.82
N GLU A 37 -5.35 14.57 8.13
CA GLU A 37 -5.99 15.82 8.55
C GLU A 37 -5.71 16.97 7.56
N LEU A 38 -5.91 16.69 6.27
CA LEU A 38 -5.78 17.63 5.17
C LEU A 38 -7.16 17.99 4.62
N ASP A 39 -7.50 19.28 4.64
CA ASP A 39 -8.79 19.80 4.17
C ASP A 39 -8.74 20.28 2.70
N THR A 40 -7.59 20.19 2.07
CA THR A 40 -7.35 20.70 0.71
C THR A 40 -6.63 19.66 -0.13
N TYR A 41 -6.86 19.71 -1.43
CA TYR A 41 -6.15 18.92 -2.43
C TYR A 41 -5.93 19.79 -3.66
N ARG A 42 -4.74 19.73 -4.25
CA ARG A 42 -4.43 20.47 -5.46
C ARG A 42 -4.75 19.64 -6.70
N GLU A 43 -5.08 20.33 -7.79
CA GLU A 43 -5.16 19.69 -9.10
C GLU A 43 -3.76 19.44 -9.65
N PHE A 44 -3.64 18.39 -10.47
CA PHE A 44 -2.42 18.03 -11.18
C PHE A 44 -2.58 18.40 -12.65
N SER A 45 -1.55 18.99 -13.24
CA SER A 45 -1.51 19.17 -14.69
C SER A 45 -1.43 17.79 -15.39
N PRO A 46 -1.90 17.67 -16.65
CA PRO A 46 -1.78 16.42 -17.39
C PRO A 46 -0.34 15.87 -17.48
N SER A 47 0.67 16.76 -17.49
CA SER A 47 2.08 16.39 -17.45
C SER A 47 2.52 15.79 -16.11
N GLU A 48 2.01 16.31 -14.99
CA GLU A 48 2.31 15.76 -13.67
C GLU A 48 1.67 14.40 -13.48
N GLU A 49 0.40 14.23 -13.85
CA GLU A 49 -0.26 12.94 -13.76
C GLU A 49 0.46 11.87 -14.58
N GLU A 50 0.94 12.23 -15.78
CA GLU A 50 1.71 11.34 -16.62
C GLU A 50 3.08 10.99 -16.01
N SER A 51 3.74 11.96 -15.37
CA SER A 51 4.97 11.70 -14.63
C SER A 51 4.74 10.72 -13.48
N ILE A 52 3.68 10.92 -12.71
CA ILE A 52 3.29 10.06 -11.58
C ILE A 52 3.04 8.63 -12.07
N ARG A 53 2.25 8.46 -13.13
CA ARG A 53 1.98 7.13 -13.71
C ARG A 53 3.26 6.40 -14.13
N LYS A 54 4.22 7.12 -14.73
CA LYS A 54 5.53 6.56 -15.12
C LYS A 54 6.39 6.17 -13.92
N GLU A 55 6.43 7.00 -12.88
CA GLU A 55 7.15 6.66 -11.64
C GLU A 55 6.57 5.38 -11.03
N ILE A 56 5.25 5.27 -10.98
CA ILE A 56 4.54 4.13 -10.39
C ILE A 56 4.64 2.85 -11.22
N GLU A 57 4.88 2.93 -12.53
CA GLU A 57 4.97 1.76 -13.42
C GLU A 57 5.97 0.70 -12.91
N ASN A 58 7.10 1.13 -12.35
CA ASN A 58 8.15 0.25 -11.85
C ASN A 58 8.10 0.01 -10.33
N VAL A 59 7.15 0.62 -9.62
CA VAL A 59 6.99 0.43 -8.17
C VAL A 59 6.29 -0.91 -7.88
N ALA A 60 6.99 -1.79 -7.16
CA ALA A 60 6.49 -3.10 -6.73
C ALA A 60 5.71 -3.03 -5.42
N TYR A 61 6.17 -2.22 -4.46
CA TYR A 61 5.63 -2.12 -3.10
C TYR A 61 5.36 -0.67 -2.74
N PRO A 62 4.32 -0.35 -1.94
CA PRO A 62 4.00 1.02 -1.59
C PRO A 62 4.85 1.56 -0.45
N SER A 63 5.78 0.76 0.10
CA SER A 63 6.49 1.06 1.35
C SER A 63 7.22 2.40 1.32
N GLU A 64 7.90 2.74 0.22
CA GLU A 64 8.60 4.02 0.08
C GLU A 64 7.64 5.21 0.02
N ILE A 65 6.54 5.09 -0.74
CA ILE A 65 5.51 6.13 -0.84
C ILE A 65 4.87 6.37 0.53
N LEU A 66 4.57 5.28 1.24
CA LEU A 66 4.02 5.30 2.59
C LEU A 66 4.99 5.91 3.61
N ASP A 67 6.26 5.54 3.56
CA ASP A 67 7.31 6.11 4.43
C ASP A 67 7.42 7.63 4.21
N ASN A 68 7.40 8.10 2.95
CA ASN A 68 7.38 9.53 2.63
C ASN A 68 6.16 10.25 3.24
N ILE A 69 4.96 9.67 3.10
CA ILE A 69 3.72 10.24 3.66
C ILE A 69 3.78 10.31 5.19
N VAL A 70 4.25 9.24 5.84
CA VAL A 70 4.34 9.15 7.30
C VAL A 70 5.42 10.08 7.86
N ASP A 71 6.56 10.20 7.19
CA ASP A 71 7.61 11.14 7.57
C ASP A 71 7.14 12.58 7.42
N TRP A 72 6.41 12.91 6.34
CA TRP A 72 5.76 14.21 6.19
C TRP A 72 4.77 14.47 7.34
N ALA A 73 3.95 13.49 7.71
CA ALA A 73 2.99 13.64 8.81
C ALA A 73 3.69 13.87 10.16
N ALA A 74 4.83 13.20 10.40
CA ALA A 74 5.66 13.40 11.58
C ALA A 74 6.25 14.83 11.63
N GLU A 75 6.80 15.30 10.51
CA GLU A 75 7.38 16.66 10.40
C GLU A 75 6.32 17.75 10.60
N ASN A 76 5.08 17.51 10.15
CA ASN A 76 3.98 18.47 10.20
C ASN A 76 3.08 18.30 11.44
N ARG A 77 3.50 17.51 12.44
CA ARG A 77 2.78 17.28 13.71
C ARG A 77 1.34 16.75 13.51
N LYS A 78 1.14 15.95 12.47
CA LYS A 78 -0.12 15.25 12.14
C LYS A 78 -0.24 13.88 12.82
N MET A 79 0.57 13.64 13.83
CA MET A 79 0.55 12.43 14.66
C MET A 79 0.89 12.77 16.10
N LYS A 80 0.36 11.95 17.01
CA LYS A 80 0.51 12.14 18.46
C LYS A 80 1.97 12.07 18.92
N GLU A 81 2.72 11.10 18.41
CA GLU A 81 4.15 10.90 18.68
C GLU A 81 4.84 10.38 17.42
N THR A 82 6.15 10.56 17.31
CA THR A 82 6.96 10.17 16.14
C THR A 82 7.65 8.81 16.30
N THR A 83 7.22 8.00 17.28
CA THR A 83 7.78 6.67 17.51
C THR A 83 7.43 5.71 16.38
N ALA A 84 8.22 4.64 16.22
CA ALA A 84 7.98 3.61 15.20
C ALA A 84 6.55 3.03 15.26
N THR A 85 5.99 2.88 16.47
CA THR A 85 4.63 2.41 16.68
C THR A 85 3.58 3.35 16.09
N PHE A 86 3.69 4.66 16.32
CA PHE A 86 2.74 5.63 15.76
C PHE A 86 2.87 5.77 14.25
N LYS A 87 4.09 5.65 13.72
CA LYS A 87 4.34 5.55 12.28
C LYS A 87 3.65 4.33 11.67
N ASP A 88 3.80 3.16 12.29
CA ASP A 88 3.15 1.92 11.83
C ASP A 88 1.61 1.98 11.95
N LEU A 89 1.06 2.67 12.96
CA LEU A 89 -0.37 2.91 13.11
C LEU A 89 -0.92 3.81 11.98
N LEU A 90 -0.23 4.92 11.66
CA LEU A 90 -0.65 5.79 10.56
C LEU A 90 -0.56 5.07 9.22
N ASN A 91 0.53 4.33 8.98
CA ASN A 91 0.68 3.44 7.82
C ASN A 91 -0.52 2.49 7.67
N SER A 92 -0.86 1.80 8.76
CA SER A 92 -1.99 0.86 8.77
C SER A 92 -3.33 1.56 8.54
N LYS A 93 -3.52 2.77 9.09
CA LYS A 93 -4.74 3.57 8.90
C LYS A 93 -4.93 3.96 7.44
N ILE A 94 -3.87 4.41 6.77
CA ILE A 94 -3.85 4.78 5.35
C ILE A 94 -4.12 3.55 4.48
N MET A 95 -3.37 2.45 4.70
CA MET A 95 -3.59 1.21 3.95
C MET A 95 -5.00 0.64 4.14
N GLY A 96 -5.59 0.80 5.31
CA GLY A 96 -6.98 0.41 5.58
C GLY A 96 -8.03 1.14 4.74
N GLN A 97 -7.68 2.26 4.09
CA GLN A 97 -8.56 2.98 3.15
C GLN A 97 -8.44 2.48 1.72
N ILE A 98 -7.29 1.89 1.34
CA ILE A 98 -7.00 1.54 -0.04
C ILE A 98 -7.02 0.02 -0.29
N VAL A 99 -6.90 -0.81 0.74
CA VAL A 99 -6.93 -2.26 0.61
C VAL A 99 -8.39 -2.76 0.56
N PRO A 100 -8.72 -3.73 -0.32
CA PRO A 100 -10.05 -4.32 -0.37
C PRO A 100 -10.48 -4.86 1.00
N ARG A 101 -11.78 -4.75 1.30
CA ARG A 101 -12.34 -5.25 2.56
C ARG A 101 -12.13 -6.77 2.67
N THR A 102 -11.89 -7.25 3.87
CA THR A 102 -11.63 -8.68 4.14
C THR A 102 -12.75 -9.60 3.64
N SER A 103 -14.00 -9.13 3.63
CA SER A 103 -15.14 -9.85 3.05
C SER A 103 -15.05 -10.00 1.53
N GLN A 104 -14.55 -8.98 0.83
CA GLN A 104 -14.28 -9.03 -0.61
C GLN A 104 -13.10 -9.95 -0.92
N VAL A 105 -11.98 -9.80 -0.21
CA VAL A 105 -10.80 -10.68 -0.35
C VAL A 105 -11.18 -12.14 -0.14
N ARG A 106 -12.00 -12.44 0.88
CA ARG A 106 -12.52 -13.79 1.10
C ARG A 106 -13.32 -14.30 -0.09
N ARG A 107 -14.25 -13.48 -0.61
CA ARG A 107 -15.10 -13.87 -1.74
C ARG A 107 -14.26 -14.14 -2.99
N GLU A 108 -13.32 -13.26 -3.32
CA GLU A 108 -12.42 -13.43 -4.46
C GLU A 108 -11.53 -14.68 -4.30
N PHE A 109 -10.99 -14.92 -3.11
CA PHE A 109 -10.20 -16.13 -2.83
C PHE A 109 -11.00 -17.41 -3.10
N TRP A 110 -12.23 -17.52 -2.59
CA TRP A 110 -13.05 -18.71 -2.78
C TRP A 110 -13.55 -18.85 -4.23
N ASN A 111 -13.85 -17.74 -4.89
CA ASN A 111 -14.17 -17.76 -6.32
C ASN A 111 -12.99 -18.28 -7.15
N GLU A 112 -11.77 -17.82 -6.89
CA GLU A 112 -10.56 -18.33 -7.55
C GLU A 112 -10.31 -19.79 -7.21
N TYR A 113 -10.53 -20.19 -5.96
CA TYR A 113 -10.38 -21.58 -5.54
C TYR A 113 -11.35 -22.51 -6.29
N GLU A 114 -12.61 -22.12 -6.44
CA GLU A 114 -13.63 -22.91 -7.13
C GLU A 114 -13.37 -23.02 -8.65
N ASN A 115 -12.90 -21.94 -9.28
CA ASN A 115 -12.71 -21.92 -10.73
C ASN A 115 -11.33 -22.43 -11.17
N ASN A 116 -10.28 -22.17 -10.37
CA ASN A 116 -8.89 -22.35 -10.77
C ASN A 116 -8.05 -23.18 -9.78
N GLY A 117 -8.61 -23.55 -8.62
CA GLY A 117 -7.96 -24.40 -7.61
C GLY A 117 -7.08 -23.64 -6.61
N ILE A 118 -6.54 -24.40 -5.64
CA ILE A 118 -5.82 -23.87 -4.48
C ILE A 118 -4.55 -23.08 -4.84
N ASP A 119 -3.86 -23.49 -5.90
CA ASP A 119 -2.60 -22.85 -6.29
C ASP A 119 -2.84 -21.40 -6.73
N LYS A 120 -3.88 -21.18 -7.54
CA LYS A 120 -4.25 -19.86 -8.03
C LYS A 120 -4.87 -18.97 -6.95
N SER A 121 -5.72 -19.52 -6.09
CA SER A 121 -6.25 -18.75 -4.95
C SER A 121 -5.15 -18.30 -3.98
N THR A 122 -4.15 -19.16 -3.74
CA THR A 122 -3.02 -18.85 -2.87
C THR A 122 -2.07 -17.83 -3.51
N GLU A 123 -1.81 -17.96 -4.81
CA GLU A 123 -1.04 -16.98 -5.60
C GLU A 123 -1.68 -15.59 -5.53
N TYR A 124 -3.00 -15.51 -5.72
CA TYR A 124 -3.79 -14.27 -5.57
C TYR A 124 -3.60 -13.65 -4.18
N PHE A 125 -3.83 -14.44 -3.12
CA PHE A 125 -3.76 -13.94 -1.74
C PHE A 125 -2.35 -13.48 -1.36
N TYR A 126 -1.33 -14.23 -1.79
CA TYR A 126 0.07 -13.86 -1.59
C TYR A 126 0.44 -12.59 -2.35
N GLY A 127 -0.02 -12.44 -3.59
CA GLY A 127 0.12 -11.22 -4.38
C GLY A 127 -0.50 -10.00 -3.68
N LEU A 128 -1.73 -10.14 -3.21
CA LEU A 128 -2.43 -9.08 -2.46
C LEU A 128 -1.70 -8.71 -1.16
N SER A 129 -1.22 -9.70 -0.41
CA SER A 129 -0.49 -9.49 0.85
C SER A 129 0.81 -8.72 0.66
N LYS A 130 1.49 -8.91 -0.48
CA LYS A 130 2.68 -8.14 -0.86
C LYS A 130 2.34 -6.70 -1.24
N LYS A 131 1.30 -6.50 -2.06
CA LYS A 131 0.88 -5.18 -2.56
C LYS A 131 0.26 -4.30 -1.46
N SER A 132 -0.39 -4.92 -0.46
CA SER A 132 -1.01 -4.24 0.68
C SER A 132 -0.03 -3.81 1.77
N ASN A 133 1.28 -4.00 1.58
CA ASN A 133 2.29 -3.78 2.61
C ASN A 133 2.03 -4.58 3.91
N TYR A 134 1.14 -5.58 3.86
CA TYR A 134 0.81 -6.46 4.98
C TYR A 134 2.03 -7.32 5.35
N ILE A 135 2.72 -7.81 4.31
CA ILE A 135 4.08 -8.30 4.43
C ILE A 135 4.99 -7.09 4.20
N ARG A 136 5.61 -6.59 5.27
CA ARG A 136 6.71 -5.61 5.24
C ARG A 136 7.93 -6.22 4.55
N THR A 137 7.86 -6.37 3.22
CA THR A 137 8.94 -6.96 2.41
C THR A 137 10.24 -6.18 2.56
N ASP A 138 10.16 -4.88 2.83
CA ASP A 138 11.27 -4.01 3.21
C ASP A 138 12.00 -4.47 4.48
N ARG A 139 11.26 -4.96 5.49
CA ARG A 139 11.82 -5.46 6.75
C ARG A 139 12.31 -6.90 6.61
N ILE A 140 11.63 -7.72 5.81
CA ILE A 140 12.06 -9.11 5.53
C ILE A 140 13.33 -9.14 4.69
N ALA A 141 13.48 -8.26 3.69
CA ALA A 141 14.70 -8.16 2.88
C ALA A 141 15.93 -7.78 3.72
N LYS A 142 15.73 -7.16 4.89
CA LYS A 142 16.78 -6.81 5.85
C LYS A 142 17.04 -7.90 6.90
N ASN A 143 16.23 -8.96 6.94
CA ASN A 143 16.46 -10.09 7.84
C ASN A 143 17.56 -10.98 7.25
N ILE A 144 18.70 -11.07 7.95
CA ILE A 144 19.75 -12.04 7.65
C ILE A 144 19.19 -13.43 7.94
N GLN A 145 18.96 -14.24 6.89
CA GLN A 145 18.60 -15.64 7.05
C GLN A 145 19.86 -16.45 7.39
N TRP A 146 19.88 -17.08 8.57
CA TRP A 146 20.88 -18.08 8.92
C TRP A 146 20.37 -19.45 8.47
N ASN A 147 20.66 -19.81 7.22
CA ASN A 147 20.40 -21.15 6.71
C ASN A 147 21.53 -22.06 7.23
N TYR A 148 21.20 -23.04 8.08
CA TYR A 148 22.17 -24.00 8.64
C TYR A 148 21.79 -25.41 8.22
N GLU A 149 22.57 -26.01 7.32
CA GLU A 149 22.31 -27.38 6.83
C GLU A 149 22.23 -28.36 7.99
N ASN A 150 21.12 -29.09 8.05
CA ASN A 150 20.93 -30.20 8.98
C ASN A 150 20.13 -31.33 8.31
N ASN A 151 20.24 -32.54 8.85
CA ASN A 151 19.67 -33.76 8.27
C ASN A 151 18.12 -33.78 8.18
N TYR A 152 17.43 -32.75 8.66
CA TYR A 152 15.98 -32.59 8.59
C TYR A 152 15.57 -31.28 7.86
N GLY A 153 16.54 -30.56 7.29
CA GLY A 153 16.40 -29.25 6.66
C GLY A 153 17.20 -28.18 7.40
N SER A 154 18.37 -27.82 6.87
CA SER A 154 18.44 -26.89 5.73
C SER A 154 19.21 -27.57 4.61
#